data_AF-A0A543I2S2-F1
#
_entry.id   AF-A0A543I2S2-F1
#
_cell.length_a   1.000
_cell.length_b   1.000
_cell.length_c   1.000
_cell.angle_alpha   90.00
_cell.angle_beta   90.00
_cell.angle_gamma   90.00
#
_symmetry.space_group_name_H-M   'P 1'
#
loop_
_entity.id
_entity.type
_entity.pdbx_description
1 polymer ?
#
loop_
_entity_poly.entity_id
_entity_poly.type
_entity_poly.pdbx_seq_one_letter_code
_entity_poly.pdbx_strand_id
1 'polypeptide(L)'
;MSDVVGQAVDEMRAALTPASERSWDVTAGELEWTCRATAAHVADDLFSYASQVIAQPRRGYLPIEAMIDPAASNVEILGAVAMCGRLLTLAVDAASSDSRAWHPYGTSDPDGFAAMGVVEILVHCYDIATGLGVAWRPPAQLCIPVLQRLFPGAPPGDPSDVLLHVTGRRALPGLERLTDWSWDSSVPTDPGGSAV
;
A
#
# COMPACT_ATOMS: atom_id res chain seq x y z
N MET A 1 -6.40 -1.19 -12.10
CA MET A 1 -5.92 -1.57 -10.75
C MET A 1 -6.91 -1.23 -9.62
N SER A 2 -7.90 -0.35 -9.86
CA SER A 2 -8.82 0.19 -8.84
C SER A 2 -9.61 -0.85 -8.03
N ASP A 3 -10.12 -1.92 -8.65
CA ASP A 3 -10.81 -3.02 -7.94
C ASP A 3 -9.93 -3.74 -6.91
N VAL A 4 -8.61 -3.79 -7.15
CA VAL A 4 -7.64 -4.45 -6.26
C VAL A 4 -7.48 -3.66 -4.96
N VAL A 5 -7.58 -2.33 -5.00
CA VAL A 5 -7.53 -1.46 -3.81
C VAL A 5 -8.67 -1.81 -2.85
N GLY A 6 -9.89 -1.91 -3.37
CA GLY A 6 -11.07 -2.27 -2.58
C GLY A 6 -10.93 -3.65 -1.93
N GLN A 7 -10.47 -4.64 -2.69
CA GLN A 7 -10.23 -6.00 -2.17
C GLN A 7 -9.15 -6.01 -1.08
N ALA A 8 -8.05 -5.28 -1.26
CA ALA A 8 -7.00 -5.19 -0.24
C ALA A 8 -7.51 -4.54 1.06
N VAL A 9 -8.33 -3.48 0.95
CA VAL A 9 -8.99 -2.85 2.11
C VAL A 9 -9.88 -3.86 2.84
N ASP A 10 -10.71 -4.60 2.10
CA ASP A 10 -11.62 -5.57 2.71
C ASP A 10 -10.85 -6.70 3.43
N GLU A 11 -9.73 -7.16 2.85
CA GLU A 11 -8.83 -8.13 3.48
C GLU A 11 -8.21 -7.58 4.78
N MET A 12 -7.69 -6.35 4.76
CA MET A 12 -7.13 -5.72 5.97
C MET A 12 -8.18 -5.59 7.07
N ARG A 13 -9.40 -5.16 6.73
CA ARG A 13 -10.49 -5.05 7.70
C ARG A 13 -10.88 -6.41 8.26
N ALA A 14 -11.02 -7.42 7.39
CA ALA A 14 -11.35 -8.78 7.81
C ALA A 14 -10.29 -9.37 8.75
N ALA A 15 -9.01 -9.13 8.45
CA ALA A 15 -7.89 -9.61 9.26
C ALA A 15 -7.82 -8.95 10.65
N LEU A 16 -8.07 -7.64 10.72
CA LEU A 16 -7.79 -6.85 11.92
C LEU A 16 -9.01 -6.63 12.83
N THR A 17 -10.23 -6.71 12.30
CA THR A 17 -11.46 -6.55 13.09
C THR A 17 -11.53 -7.49 14.30
N PRO A 18 -11.16 -8.79 14.23
CA PRO A 18 -11.16 -9.67 15.41
C PRO A 18 -10.24 -9.22 16.56
N ALA A 19 -9.29 -8.32 16.29
CA ALA A 19 -8.36 -7.76 17.26
C ALA A 19 -8.63 -6.27 17.56
N SER A 20 -9.78 -5.71 17.15
CA SER A 20 -10.08 -4.29 17.32
C SER A 20 -10.19 -3.86 18.79
N GLU A 21 -10.63 -4.75 19.67
CA GLU A 21 -10.77 -4.47 21.12
C GLU A 21 -9.46 -4.62 21.90
N ARG A 22 -8.37 -5.05 21.24
CA ARG A 22 -7.03 -5.12 21.86
C ARG A 22 -6.37 -3.75 21.80
N SER A 23 -5.42 -3.48 22.71
CA SER A 23 -4.57 -2.30 22.57
C SER A 23 -3.74 -2.41 21.29
N TRP A 24 -3.76 -1.36 20.48
CA TRP A 24 -2.92 -1.20 19.28
C TRP A 24 -1.70 -0.32 19.56
N ASP A 25 -1.36 -0.08 20.84
CA ASP A 25 -0.18 0.68 21.26
C ASP A 25 1.11 -0.17 21.31
N VAL A 26 1.01 -1.44 20.94
CA VAL A 26 2.17 -2.31 20.71
C VAL A 26 2.78 -2.04 19.33
N THR A 27 4.05 -2.41 19.15
CA THR A 27 4.76 -2.25 17.88
C THR A 27 4.13 -3.10 16.76
N ALA A 28 4.06 -2.56 15.55
CA ALA A 28 3.59 -3.27 14.36
C ALA A 28 4.71 -4.16 13.79
N GLY A 29 4.79 -5.40 14.29
CA GLY A 29 5.84 -6.34 13.86
C GLY A 29 7.22 -5.83 14.24
N GLU A 30 8.09 -5.65 13.24
CA GLU A 30 9.45 -5.12 13.41
C GLU A 30 9.54 -3.60 13.24
N LEU A 31 8.42 -2.90 12.96
CA LEU A 31 8.42 -1.45 12.85
C LEU A 31 8.60 -0.78 14.21
N GLU A 32 9.19 0.42 14.20
CA GLU A 32 9.23 1.29 15.40
C GLU A 32 7.85 1.89 15.73
N TRP A 33 6.93 1.86 14.78
CA TRP A 33 5.59 2.41 14.92
C TRP A 33 4.64 1.43 15.61
N THR A 34 3.65 1.98 16.31
CA THR A 34 2.57 1.17 16.89
C THR A 34 1.63 0.65 15.82
N CYS A 35 0.89 -0.41 16.11
CA CYS A 35 -0.19 -0.89 15.24
C CYS A 35 -1.18 0.22 14.90
N ARG A 36 -1.51 1.09 15.87
CA ARG A 36 -2.40 2.23 15.69
C ARG A 36 -1.82 3.28 14.74
N ALA A 37 -0.56 3.67 14.95
CA ALA A 37 0.12 4.64 14.09
C ALA A 37 0.26 4.11 12.66
N THR A 38 0.56 2.82 12.52
CA THR A 38 0.70 2.15 11.22
C THR A 38 -0.65 2.13 10.47
N ALA A 39 -1.76 1.84 11.15
CA ALA A 39 -3.09 1.89 10.52
C ALA A 39 -3.51 3.32 10.13
N ALA A 40 -3.16 4.31 10.93
CA ALA A 40 -3.37 5.72 10.60
C ALA A 40 -2.56 6.15 9.37
N HIS A 41 -1.29 5.72 9.28
CA HIS A 41 -0.45 5.94 8.12
C HIS A 41 -1.05 5.35 6.84
N VAL A 42 -1.55 4.11 6.87
CA VAL A 42 -2.24 3.52 5.70
C VAL A 42 -3.41 4.39 5.24
N ALA A 43 -4.21 4.94 6.16
CA ALA A 43 -5.31 5.84 5.77
C ALA A 43 -4.79 7.12 5.10
N ASP A 44 -3.75 7.73 5.64
CA ASP A 44 -3.13 8.94 5.09
C ASP A 44 -2.47 8.71 3.73
N ASP A 45 -1.75 7.60 3.55
CA ASP A 45 -1.15 7.25 2.26
C ASP A 45 -2.21 7.12 1.17
N LEU A 46 -3.31 6.42 1.44
CA LEU A 46 -4.41 6.27 0.49
C LEU A 46 -5.07 7.62 0.16
N PHE A 47 -5.26 8.49 1.16
CA PHE A 47 -5.79 9.83 0.97
C PHE A 47 -4.84 10.71 0.13
N SER A 48 -3.55 10.66 0.45
CA SER A 48 -2.50 11.41 -0.23
C SER A 48 -2.35 10.95 -1.67
N TYR A 49 -2.36 9.64 -1.94
CA TYR A 49 -2.34 9.10 -3.30
C TYR A 49 -3.58 9.49 -4.11
N ALA A 50 -4.78 9.45 -3.51
CA ALA A 50 -5.99 9.92 -4.18
C ALA A 50 -5.85 11.41 -4.57
N SER A 51 -5.32 12.22 -3.65
CA SER A 51 -5.08 13.64 -3.85
C SER A 51 -4.06 13.90 -4.97
N GLN A 52 -2.96 13.13 -5.03
CA GLN A 52 -1.98 13.21 -6.10
C GLN A 52 -2.60 12.88 -7.46
N VAL A 53 -3.40 11.81 -7.55
CA VAL A 53 -4.06 11.41 -8.80
C VAL A 53 -5.02 12.49 -9.30
N ILE A 54 -5.79 13.10 -8.40
CA ILE A 54 -6.76 14.16 -8.74
C ILE A 54 -6.03 15.45 -9.17
N ALA A 55 -5.04 15.90 -8.39
CA ALA A 55 -4.42 17.21 -8.60
C ALA A 55 -3.25 17.20 -9.59
N GLN A 56 -2.66 16.03 -9.86
CA GLN A 56 -1.54 15.84 -10.77
C GLN A 56 -0.37 16.80 -10.54
N PRO A 57 0.10 17.00 -9.29
CA PRO A 57 1.20 17.91 -9.02
C PRO A 57 2.48 17.37 -9.66
N ARG A 58 3.27 18.28 -10.22
CA ARG A 58 4.55 17.94 -10.85
C ARG A 58 5.68 17.78 -9.84
N ARG A 59 5.49 18.27 -8.60
CA ARG A 59 6.50 18.29 -7.54
C ARG A 59 5.82 18.22 -6.17
N GLY A 60 6.31 17.33 -5.33
CA GLY A 60 5.85 17.21 -3.94
C GLY A 60 4.45 16.61 -3.81
N TYR A 61 4.14 16.23 -2.58
CA TYR A 61 2.76 16.01 -2.16
C TYR A 61 2.02 17.34 -2.04
N LEU A 62 0.70 17.29 -2.23
CA LEU A 62 -0.13 18.40 -1.77
C LEU A 62 0.06 18.62 -0.27
N PRO A 63 -0.01 19.87 0.22
CA PRO A 63 0.21 20.20 1.62
C PRO A 63 -1.04 19.92 2.47
N ILE A 64 -1.58 18.71 2.36
CA ILE A 64 -2.74 18.20 3.09
C ILE A 64 -2.50 16.74 3.46
N GLU A 65 -2.96 16.34 4.65
CA GLU A 65 -2.83 14.98 5.18
C GLU A 65 -4.13 14.56 5.86
N ALA A 66 -4.41 13.26 5.90
CA ALA A 66 -5.49 12.72 6.69
C ALA A 66 -5.00 12.41 8.10
N MET A 67 -5.61 13.08 9.09
CA MET A 67 -5.30 12.88 10.50
C MET A 67 -6.40 12.08 11.18
N ILE A 68 -6.01 10.98 11.83
CA ILE A 68 -6.91 10.20 12.68
C ILE A 68 -7.10 10.92 14.02
N ASP A 69 -8.36 11.08 14.44
CA ASP A 69 -8.69 11.61 15.77
C ASP A 69 -8.00 10.76 16.86
N PRO A 70 -7.25 11.35 17.80
CA PRO A 70 -6.66 10.62 18.91
C PRO A 70 -7.65 9.80 19.75
N ALA A 71 -8.92 10.21 19.80
CA ALA A 71 -9.99 9.51 20.50
C ALA A 71 -10.64 8.38 19.68
N ALA A 72 -10.32 8.24 18.39
CA ALA A 72 -10.89 7.21 17.54
C ALA A 72 -10.50 5.81 18.02
N SER A 73 -11.50 4.92 18.07
CA SER A 73 -11.35 3.50 18.27
C SER A 73 -10.69 2.82 17.07
N ASN A 74 -10.12 1.63 17.26
CA ASN A 74 -9.50 0.87 16.18
C ASN A 74 -10.48 0.52 15.04
N VAL A 75 -11.77 0.32 15.36
CA VAL A 75 -12.82 0.11 14.36
C VAL A 75 -13.03 1.36 13.51
N GLU A 76 -13.03 2.55 14.12
CA GLU A 76 -13.15 3.81 13.40
C GLU A 76 -11.92 4.08 12.51
N ILE A 77 -10.72 3.70 12.94
CA ILE A 77 -9.51 3.77 12.11
C ILE A 77 -9.63 2.86 10.89
N LEU A 78 -10.09 1.62 11.06
CA LEU A 78 -10.36 0.73 9.93
C LEU A 78 -11.46 1.28 9.00
N GLY A 79 -12.42 2.03 9.55
CA GLY A 79 -13.41 2.79 8.76
C GLY A 79 -12.77 3.92 7.96
N ALA A 80 -11.82 4.65 8.53
CA ALA A 80 -11.06 5.69 7.83
C ALA A 80 -10.20 5.12 6.70
N VAL A 81 -9.51 3.99 6.93
CA VAL A 81 -8.79 3.25 5.87
C VAL A 81 -9.75 2.88 4.74
N ALA A 82 -10.94 2.36 5.06
CA ALA A 82 -11.93 1.98 4.06
C ALA A 82 -12.43 3.17 3.21
N MET A 83 -12.65 4.30 3.87
CA MET A 83 -13.06 5.54 3.21
C MET A 83 -11.94 6.07 2.29
N CYS A 84 -10.69 6.12 2.77
CA CYS A 84 -9.56 6.60 1.99
C CYS A 84 -9.23 5.66 0.81
N GLY A 85 -9.34 4.34 1.00
CA GLY A 85 -9.24 3.39 -0.09
C GLY A 85 -10.29 3.60 -1.17
N ARG A 86 -11.55 3.88 -0.77
CA ARG A 86 -12.60 4.29 -1.72
C ARG A 86 -12.29 5.61 -2.43
N LEU A 87 -11.71 6.60 -1.76
CA LEU A 87 -11.26 7.83 -2.39
C LEU A 87 -10.21 7.55 -3.47
N LEU A 88 -9.22 6.70 -3.17
CA LEU A 88 -8.20 6.30 -4.15
C LEU A 88 -8.81 5.56 -5.35
N THR A 89 -9.69 4.58 -5.11
CA THR A 89 -10.43 3.87 -6.17
C THR A 89 -11.15 4.86 -7.09
N LEU A 90 -11.93 5.79 -6.52
CA LEU A 90 -12.68 6.79 -7.29
C LEU A 90 -11.77 7.75 -8.06
N ALA A 91 -10.67 8.19 -7.45
CA ALA A 91 -9.69 9.05 -8.10
C ALA A 91 -9.07 8.37 -9.32
N VAL A 92 -8.71 7.09 -9.18
CA VAL A 92 -8.11 6.28 -10.25
C VAL A 92 -9.11 6.02 -11.38
N ASP A 93 -10.35 5.65 -11.04
CA ASP A 93 -11.39 5.37 -12.04
C ASP A 93 -11.79 6.62 -12.85
N ALA A 94 -11.71 7.81 -12.24
CA ALA A 94 -12.05 9.07 -12.90
C ALA A 94 -10.89 9.66 -13.71
N ALA A 95 -9.65 9.24 -13.47
CA ALA A 95 -8.47 9.82 -14.09
C ALA A 95 -8.27 9.32 -15.54
N SER A 96 -7.71 10.17 -16.40
CA SER A 96 -7.18 9.73 -17.70
C SER A 96 -5.96 8.84 -17.49
N SER A 97 -5.76 7.83 -18.34
CA SER A 97 -4.55 7.00 -18.38
C SER A 97 -3.27 7.81 -18.62
N ASP A 98 -3.38 9.01 -19.20
CA ASP A 98 -2.25 9.92 -19.45
C ASP A 98 -1.92 10.81 -18.24
N SER A 99 -2.72 10.74 -17.17
CA SER A 99 -2.50 11.52 -15.95
C SER A 99 -1.18 11.14 -15.31
N ARG A 100 -0.43 12.13 -14.82
CA ARG A 100 0.87 11.92 -14.17
C ARG A 100 0.97 12.76 -12.91
N ALA A 101 1.37 12.14 -11.81
CA ALA A 101 1.61 12.84 -10.57
C ALA A 101 2.95 12.44 -9.95
N TRP A 102 3.52 13.38 -9.19
CA TRP A 102 4.79 13.19 -8.52
C TRP A 102 4.66 12.23 -7.33
N HIS A 103 5.66 11.36 -7.17
CA HIS A 103 5.89 10.53 -6.00
C HIS A 103 7.41 10.52 -5.72
N PRO A 104 7.87 10.39 -4.46
CA PRO A 104 9.31 10.37 -4.13
C PRO A 104 10.14 9.37 -4.94
N TYR A 105 9.57 8.21 -5.27
CA TYR A 105 10.23 7.16 -6.05
C TYR A 105 10.06 7.29 -7.59
N GLY A 106 9.43 8.37 -8.07
CA GLY A 106 9.26 8.63 -9.50
C GLY A 106 7.85 9.07 -9.87
N THR A 107 7.71 9.80 -10.98
CA THR A 107 6.40 10.19 -11.51
C THR A 107 5.60 8.97 -11.94
N SER A 108 4.38 8.85 -11.42
CA SER A 108 3.50 7.69 -11.64
C SER A 108 2.20 8.09 -12.34
N ASP A 109 1.55 7.08 -12.91
CA ASP A 109 0.18 7.10 -13.45
C ASP A 109 -0.84 6.63 -12.39
N PRO A 110 -2.16 6.74 -12.65
CA PRO A 110 -3.19 6.31 -11.70
C PRO A 110 -3.08 4.84 -11.29
N ASP A 111 -2.78 3.93 -12.22
CA ASP A 111 -2.62 2.51 -11.90
C ASP A 111 -1.40 2.24 -11.00
N GLY A 112 -0.32 3.02 -11.15
CA GLY A 112 0.82 2.96 -10.24
C GLY A 112 0.49 3.47 -8.84
N PHE A 113 -0.30 4.54 -8.71
CA PHE A 113 -0.80 5.00 -7.39
C PHE A 113 -1.73 3.99 -6.74
N ALA A 114 -2.59 3.33 -7.52
CA ALA A 114 -3.40 2.22 -7.01
C ALA A 114 -2.52 1.05 -6.54
N ALA A 115 -1.48 0.68 -7.29
CA ALA A 115 -0.56 -0.38 -6.90
C ALA A 115 0.22 -0.01 -5.62
N MET A 116 0.66 1.25 -5.48
CA MET A 116 1.32 1.74 -4.26
C MET A 116 0.38 1.65 -3.06
N GLY A 117 -0.88 2.09 -3.21
CA GLY A 117 -1.89 1.92 -2.17
C GLY A 117 -2.12 0.46 -1.75
N VAL A 118 -2.09 -0.49 -2.70
CA VAL A 118 -2.19 -1.92 -2.36
C VAL A 118 -0.96 -2.42 -1.61
N VAL A 119 0.27 -1.98 -1.95
CA VAL A 119 1.48 -2.29 -1.16
C VAL A 119 1.27 -1.83 0.28
N GLU A 120 0.90 -0.56 0.47
CA GLU A 120 0.70 0.04 1.79
C GLU A 120 -0.30 -0.78 2.60
N ILE A 121 -1.47 -1.09 2.03
CA ILE A 121 -2.50 -1.87 2.72
C ILE A 121 -1.98 -3.27 3.10
N LEU A 122 -1.41 -4.02 2.15
CA LEU A 122 -1.07 -5.42 2.37
C LEU A 122 0.13 -5.59 3.30
N VAL A 123 1.17 -4.78 3.10
CA VAL A 123 2.41 -4.88 3.86
C VAL A 123 2.19 -4.38 5.29
N HIS A 124 1.48 -3.27 5.47
CA HIS A 124 1.21 -2.78 6.81
C HIS A 124 0.11 -3.56 7.54
N CYS A 125 -0.83 -4.20 6.83
CA CYS A 125 -1.68 -5.21 7.43
C CYS A 125 -0.85 -6.38 7.99
N TYR A 126 0.19 -6.82 7.27
CA TYR A 126 1.09 -7.86 7.75
C TYR A 126 1.87 -7.43 9.00
N ASP A 127 2.39 -6.19 9.00
CA ASP A 127 3.11 -5.63 10.14
C ASP A 127 2.20 -5.55 11.38
N ILE A 128 0.99 -5.02 11.22
CA ILE A 128 -0.01 -4.90 12.30
C ILE A 128 -0.44 -6.28 12.79
N ALA A 129 -0.77 -7.21 11.90
CA ALA A 129 -1.17 -8.56 12.27
C ALA A 129 -0.06 -9.27 13.05
N THR A 130 1.20 -9.10 12.64
CA THR A 130 2.38 -9.63 13.34
C THR A 130 2.48 -9.03 14.75
N GLY A 131 2.38 -7.71 14.88
CA GLY A 131 2.39 -7.02 16.19
C GLY A 131 1.28 -7.45 17.14
N LEU A 132 0.11 -7.77 16.60
CA LEU A 132 -1.06 -8.23 17.37
C LEU A 132 -1.10 -9.74 17.60
N GLY A 133 -0.12 -10.50 17.08
CA GLY A 133 -0.10 -11.97 17.14
C GLY A 133 -1.24 -12.63 16.35
N VAL A 134 -1.74 -11.96 15.31
CA VAL A 134 -2.77 -12.48 14.40
C VAL A 134 -2.07 -13.20 13.24
N ALA A 135 -2.41 -14.47 13.03
CA ALA A 135 -1.90 -15.24 11.90
C ALA A 135 -2.55 -14.75 10.60
N TRP A 136 -1.81 -13.95 9.83
CA TRP A 136 -2.26 -13.44 8.54
C TRP A 136 -1.08 -13.30 7.57
N ARG A 137 -1.36 -13.43 6.27
CA ARG A 137 -0.42 -13.17 5.16
C ARG A 137 -1.18 -12.51 4.01
N PRO A 138 -0.51 -11.66 3.21
CA PRO A 138 -1.16 -10.99 2.09
C PRO A 138 -1.63 -12.03 1.06
N PRO A 139 -2.86 -11.96 0.54
CA PRO A 139 -3.33 -12.93 -0.44
C PRO A 139 -2.57 -12.85 -1.76
N ALA A 140 -2.14 -13.99 -2.29
CA ALA A 140 -1.25 -14.06 -3.46
C ALA A 140 -1.84 -13.36 -4.70
N GLN A 141 -3.16 -13.47 -4.92
CA GLN A 141 -3.84 -12.84 -6.05
C GLN A 141 -3.79 -11.31 -6.02
N LEU A 142 -3.70 -10.70 -4.84
CA LEU A 142 -3.55 -9.24 -4.70
C LEU A 142 -2.08 -8.82 -4.84
N CYS A 143 -1.14 -9.71 -4.52
CA CYS A 143 0.29 -9.46 -4.64
C CYS A 143 0.78 -9.47 -6.10
N ILE A 144 0.22 -10.33 -6.96
CA ILE A 144 0.64 -10.48 -8.37
C ILE A 144 0.67 -9.16 -9.14
N PRO A 145 -0.45 -8.40 -9.24
CA PRO A 145 -0.46 -7.19 -10.06
C PRO A 145 0.44 -6.09 -9.48
N VAL A 146 0.64 -6.09 -8.16
CA VAL A 146 1.55 -5.16 -7.47
C VAL A 146 3.01 -5.48 -7.80
N LEU A 147 3.42 -6.74 -7.68
CA LEU A 147 4.76 -7.20 -8.02
C LEU A 147 5.09 -6.89 -9.48
N GLN A 148 4.15 -7.14 -10.39
CA GLN A 148 4.32 -6.80 -11.81
C GLN A 148 4.46 -5.30 -12.06
N ARG A 149 3.72 -4.47 -11.33
CA ARG A 149 3.68 -3.02 -11.56
C ARG A 149 4.85 -2.27 -10.92
N LEU A 150 5.31 -2.71 -9.75
CA LEU A 150 6.20 -1.93 -8.88
C LEU A 150 7.55 -2.60 -8.61
N PHE A 151 7.69 -3.90 -8.91
CA PHE A 151 8.88 -4.67 -8.62
C PHE A 151 9.32 -5.50 -9.85
N PRO A 152 9.72 -4.86 -10.97
CA PRO A 152 10.08 -5.55 -12.21
C PRO A 152 11.26 -6.53 -12.08
N GLY A 153 12.04 -6.43 -10.99
CA GLY A 153 13.12 -7.35 -10.63
C GLY A 153 12.76 -8.38 -9.55
N ALA A 154 11.49 -8.55 -9.20
CA ALA A 154 11.08 -9.49 -8.16
C ALA A 154 11.51 -10.93 -8.50
N PRO A 155 12.06 -11.69 -7.54
CA PRO A 155 12.44 -13.08 -7.77
C PRO A 155 11.21 -13.96 -8.00
N PRO A 156 11.35 -15.11 -8.68
CA PRO A 156 10.26 -16.07 -8.81
C PRO A 156 9.92 -16.69 -7.45
N GLY A 157 8.65 -17.03 -7.23
CA GLY A 157 8.20 -17.68 -6.00
C GLY A 157 6.70 -17.53 -5.77
N ASP A 158 6.26 -17.92 -4.58
CA ASP A 158 4.90 -17.62 -4.13
C ASP A 158 4.72 -16.08 -3.99
N PRO A 159 3.70 -15.47 -4.61
CA PRO A 159 3.57 -14.00 -4.67
C PRO A 159 3.49 -13.32 -3.30
N SER A 160 2.85 -13.94 -2.31
CA SER A 160 2.75 -13.41 -0.95
C SER A 160 4.13 -13.36 -0.31
N ASP A 161 4.85 -14.46 -0.43
CA ASP A 161 6.20 -14.63 0.08
C ASP A 161 7.21 -13.70 -0.60
N VAL A 162 7.07 -13.48 -1.91
CA VAL A 162 7.88 -12.55 -2.70
C VAL A 162 7.59 -11.10 -2.33
N LEU A 163 6.33 -10.70 -2.18
CA LEU A 163 5.96 -9.33 -1.77
C LEU A 163 6.58 -8.99 -0.41
N LEU A 164 6.44 -9.88 0.57
CA LEU A 164 7.04 -9.68 1.89
C LEU A 164 8.59 -9.66 1.82
N HIS A 165 9.20 -10.35 0.87
CA HIS A 165 10.65 -10.33 0.71
C HIS A 165 11.16 -9.02 0.10
N VAL A 166 10.58 -8.60 -1.04
CA VAL A 166 10.99 -7.37 -1.74
C VAL A 166 10.67 -6.10 -0.95
N THR A 167 9.89 -6.22 0.13
CA THR A 167 9.59 -5.17 1.10
C THR A 167 10.31 -5.37 2.43
N GLY A 168 11.32 -6.25 2.50
CA GLY A 168 12.20 -6.38 3.67
C GLY A 168 11.59 -7.09 4.89
N ARG A 169 10.39 -7.68 4.79
CA ARG A 169 9.73 -8.38 5.91
C ARG A 169 10.22 -9.82 6.08
N ARG A 170 10.84 -10.45 5.06
CA ARG A 170 11.36 -11.83 5.17
C ARG A 170 12.46 -12.20 4.20
N ALA A 171 13.18 -13.28 4.53
CA ALA A 171 14.07 -13.98 3.62
C ALA A 171 13.28 -14.94 2.70
N LEU A 172 13.88 -15.31 1.56
CA LEU A 172 13.44 -16.42 0.70
C LEU A 172 14.49 -17.53 0.69
N PRO A 173 14.16 -18.77 0.25
CA PRO A 173 15.18 -19.81 0.06
C PRO A 173 16.32 -19.32 -0.85
N GLY A 174 17.52 -19.20 -0.28
CA GLY A 174 18.71 -18.73 -1.00
C GLY A 174 18.85 -17.21 -1.15
N LEU A 175 17.93 -16.41 -0.59
CA LEU A 175 17.99 -14.95 -0.58
C LEU A 175 17.80 -14.42 0.84
N GLU A 176 18.82 -13.74 1.36
CA GLU A 176 18.74 -13.08 2.67
C GLU A 176 17.66 -11.99 2.67
N ARG A 177 17.10 -11.70 3.85
CA ARG A 177 16.12 -10.63 4.00
C ARG A 177 16.75 -9.28 3.61
N LEU A 178 16.04 -8.49 2.82
CA LEU A 178 16.47 -7.14 2.47
C LEU A 178 16.47 -6.24 3.71
N THR A 179 17.52 -5.44 3.87
CA THR A 179 17.63 -4.42 4.94
C THR A 179 17.29 -3.02 4.46
N ASP A 180 17.26 -2.83 3.13
CA ASP A 180 16.85 -1.61 2.46
C ASP A 180 16.07 -2.00 1.20
N TRP A 181 15.03 -1.25 0.87
CA TRP A 181 14.12 -1.56 -0.24
C TRP A 181 13.39 -0.31 -0.73
N SER A 182 13.05 -0.32 -2.01
CA SER A 182 12.19 0.68 -2.65
C SER A 182 11.43 0.03 -3.80
N TRP A 183 10.20 0.47 -4.05
CA TRP A 183 9.51 0.15 -5.31
C TRP A 183 9.92 1.09 -6.44
N ASP A 184 9.65 0.69 -7.67
CA ASP A 184 9.73 1.55 -8.86
C ASP A 184 8.32 2.10 -9.18
N SER A 185 8.10 3.39 -8.89
CA SER A 185 6.81 4.04 -9.20
C SER A 185 6.78 4.66 -10.59
N SER A 186 7.86 4.56 -11.39
CA SER A 186 7.87 5.10 -12.73
C SER A 186 6.82 4.43 -13.61
N VAL A 187 6.34 5.15 -14.62
CA VAL A 187 5.42 4.57 -15.60
C VAL A 187 6.20 3.63 -16.51
N PRO A 188 5.81 2.35 -16.63
CA PRO A 188 6.50 1.41 -17.50
C PRO A 188 6.57 1.97 -18.93
N THR A 189 7.77 2.02 -19.49
CA THR A 189 7.94 2.37 -20.90
C THR A 189 7.48 1.19 -21.75
N ASP A 190 6.53 1.42 -22.64
CA ASP A 190 6.09 0.40 -23.58
C ASP A 190 7.29 -0.08 -24.42
N PRO A 191 7.57 -1.39 -24.53
CA PRO A 191 8.71 -1.89 -25.32
C PRO A 191 8.61 -1.58 -26.83
N GLY A 192 7.49 -1.01 -27.29
CA GLY A 192 7.16 -0.77 -28.69
C GLY A 192 7.04 0.70 -29.11
N GLY A 193 7.42 1.65 -28.25
CA GLY A 193 7.46 3.08 -28.60
C GLY A 193 8.55 3.38 -29.61
N SER A 194 8.35 3.02 -30.88
CA SER A 194 9.19 3.51 -31.97
C SER A 194 9.07 5.02 -31.99
N ALA A 195 10.19 5.70 -31.76
CA ALA A 195 10.34 7.09 -32.15
C ALA A 195 10.05 7.17 -33.66
N VAL A 196 8.94 7.84 -34.01
CA VAL A 196 8.67 8.39 -35.33
C VAL A 196 8.11 9.79 -35.13
#